data_AF-A0A544TBJ9-F1
#
_entry.id   AF-A0A544TBJ9-F1
#
_cell.length_a   1.000
_cell.length_b   1.000
_cell.length_c   1.000
_cell.angle_alpha   90.00
_cell.angle_beta   90.00
_cell.angle_gamma   90.00
#
_symmetry.space_group_name_H-M   'P 1'
#
loop_
_entity.id
_entity.type
_entity.pdbx_description
1 polymer ?
#
loop_
_entity_poly.entity_id
_entity_poly.type
_entity_poly.pdbx_seq_one_letter_code
_entity_poly.pdbx_strand_id
1 'polypeptide(L)' 'MEQYVVVSRTREKDEQFTLIDAMSLDEANAIFEVRHKANKEAMKKGEAFFIFQEDEVLTLDENNRVVFPSGGMAIIHKLA' A
#
# COMPACT_ATOMS: atom_id res chain seq x y z
N MET A 1 6.96 -17.65 2.11
CA MET A 1 6.07 -16.58 2.60
C MET A 1 6.78 -15.30 2.29
N GLU A 2 6.10 -14.40 1.60
CA GLU A 2 6.62 -13.09 1.23
C GLU A 2 5.97 -12.05 2.13
N GLN A 3 6.70 -10.98 2.42
CA GLN A 3 6.14 -9.84 3.14
C GLN A 3 5.71 -8.79 2.13
N TYR A 4 4.49 -8.28 2.31
CA TYR A 4 3.93 -7.20 1.52
C TYR A 4 3.80 -5.96 2.37
N VAL A 5 4.33 -4.85 1.86
CA VAL A 5 4.22 -3.55 2.52
C VAL A 5 2.95 -2.86 2.05
N VAL A 6 2.18 -2.38 3.01
CA VAL A 6 1.03 -1.53 2.78
C VAL A 6 1.42 -0.10 3.11
N VAL A 7 1.25 0.80 2.17
CA VAL A 7 1.49 2.24 2.34
C VAL A 7 0.17 2.99 2.29
N SER A 8 -0.05 3.88 3.24
CA SER A 8 -1.13 4.86 3.20
C SER A 8 -0.60 6.16 2.60
N ARG A 9 -1.28 6.63 1.56
CA ARG A 9 -1.09 7.96 0.98
C ARG A 9 -2.12 8.90 1.58
N THR A 10 -1.60 9.94 2.22
CA THR A 10 -2.37 11.09 2.70
C THR A 10 -2.20 12.29 1.77
N ARG A 11 -2.88 13.40 2.06
CA ARG A 11 -2.65 14.65 1.32
C ARG A 11 -1.22 15.18 1.48
N GLU A 12 -0.57 14.91 2.60
CA GLU A 12 0.71 15.52 2.95
C GLU A 12 1.90 14.62 2.59
N LYS A 13 1.77 13.31 2.83
CA LYS A 13 2.87 12.34 2.70
C LYS A 13 2.36 10.93 2.48
N ASP A 14 3.26 10.05 2.07
CA ASP A 14 3.03 8.61 2.07
C ASP A 14 3.76 7.99 3.28
N GLU A 15 3.11 7.06 3.96
CA GLU A 15 3.66 6.40 5.15
C GLU A 15 3.38 4.91 5.12
N GLN A 16 4.32 4.13 5.68
CA GLN A 16 4.08 2.71 5.91
C GLN A 16 2.93 2.54 6.90
N PHE A 17 1.90 1.81 6.47
CA PHE A 17 0.70 1.56 7.22
C PHE A 17 0.77 0.23 7.98
N THR A 18 1.10 -0.86 7.28
CA THR A 18 1.30 -2.18 7.87
C THR A 18 2.14 -3.09 6.98
N LEU A 19 2.57 -4.23 7.52
CA LEU A 19 3.10 -5.36 6.76
C LEU A 19 2.05 -6.49 6.74
N ILE A 20 2.03 -7.27 5.66
CA ILE A 20 1.18 -8.44 5.49
C ILE A 20 2.02 -9.60 4.99
N ASP A 21 2.06 -10.69 5.75
CA ASP A 21 2.64 -11.96 5.28
C ASP A 21 1.62 -12.68 4.40
N ALA A 22 2.00 -12.98 3.16
CA ALA A 22 1.15 -13.68 2.19
C ALA A 22 1.98 -14.55 1.22
N MET A 23 1.32 -15.41 0.45
CA MET A 23 1.94 -16.17 -0.63
C MET A 23 1.87 -15.44 -1.98
N SER A 24 1.00 -14.43 -2.11
CA SER A 24 0.86 -13.62 -3.33
C SER A 24 0.27 -12.23 -3.02
N LEU A 25 0.41 -11.32 -3.98
CA LEU A 25 -0.17 -9.98 -3.90
C LEU A 25 -1.70 -9.99 -3.76
N ASP A 26 -2.37 -10.93 -4.44
CA ASP A 26 -3.83 -11.10 -4.35
C ASP A 26 -4.25 -11.54 -2.95
N GLU A 27 -3.49 -12.45 -2.33
CA GLU A 27 -3.72 -12.87 -0.95
C GLU A 27 -3.44 -11.72 0.03
N ALA A 28 -2.36 -10.98 -0.17
CA ALA A 28 -2.06 -9.79 0.64
C ALA A 28 -3.19 -8.76 0.57
N ASN A 29 -3.76 -8.55 -0.63
CA ASN A 29 -4.90 -7.68 -0.84
C ASN A 29 -6.17 -8.19 -0.16
N ALA A 30 -6.49 -9.48 -0.29
CA ALA A 30 -7.64 -10.07 0.39
C ALA A 30 -7.53 -9.94 1.93
N ILE A 31 -6.33 -10.17 2.48
CA ILE A 31 -6.05 -9.97 3.90
C ILE A 31 -6.23 -8.50 4.28
N PHE A 32 -5.70 -7.57 3.47
CA PHE A 32 -5.87 -6.13 3.69
C PHE A 32 -7.34 -5.72 3.71
N GLU A 33 -8.12 -6.17 2.72
CA GLU A 33 -9.54 -5.83 2.62
C GLU A 33 -10.36 -6.36 3.80
N VAL A 34 -10.02 -7.53 4.33
CA VAL A 34 -10.71 -8.09 5.51
C VAL A 34 -10.27 -7.39 6.79
N ARG A 35 -8.96 -7.23 7.03
CA ARG A 35 -8.41 -6.71 8.29
C ARG A 35 -8.53 -5.19 8.43
N HIS A 36 -8.45 -4.47 7.33
CA HIS A 36 -8.40 -3.01 7.30
C HIS A 36 -9.57 -2.39 6.54
N LYS A 37 -10.68 -3.13 6.42
CA LYS A 37 -11.93 -2.66 5.81
C LYS A 37 -12.35 -1.29 6.32
N ALA A 38 -12.38 -1.10 7.64
CA ALA A 38 -12.77 0.16 8.27
C ALA A 38 -11.84 1.32 7.88
N ASN A 39 -10.54 1.07 7.71
CA ASN A 39 -9.58 2.10 7.32
C ASN A 39 -9.72 2.47 5.84
N LYS A 40 -10.01 1.47 4.99
CA LYS A 40 -10.34 1.68 3.57
C LYS A 40 -11.65 2.46 3.42
N GLU A 41 -12.67 2.15 4.22
CA GLU A 41 -13.96 2.87 4.21
C GLU A 41 -13.86 4.29 4.78
N ALA A 42 -12.94 4.51 5.73
CA ALA A 42 -12.67 5.83 6.33
C ALA A 42 -11.77 6.74 5.45
N MET A 43 -11.32 6.27 4.29
CA MET A 43 -10.48 7.05 3.39
C MET A 43 -11.17 8.35 2.97
N LYS A 44 -10.40 9.43 2.93
CA LYS A 44 -10.84 10.72 2.40
C LYS A 44 -10.46 10.86 0.94
N LYS A 45 -11.17 11.75 0.24
CA LYS A 45 -10.85 12.08 -1.15
C LYS A 45 -9.41 12.58 -1.29
N GLY A 46 -8.64 11.88 -2.13
CA GLY A 46 -7.21 12.11 -2.36
C GLY A 46 -6.29 11.16 -1.58
N GLU A 47 -6.83 10.32 -0.70
CA GLU A 47 -6.07 9.28 -0.02
C GLU A 47 -6.04 7.99 -0.86
N ALA A 48 -5.00 7.19 -0.68
CA ALA A 48 -4.86 5.89 -1.34
C ALA A 48 -4.15 4.88 -0.44
N PHE A 49 -4.39 3.59 -0.66
CA PHE A 49 -3.53 2.54 -0.14
C PHE A 49 -2.82 1.84 -1.29
N PHE A 50 -1.55 1.52 -1.06
CA PHE A 50 -0.71 0.79 -1.99
C PHE A 50 -0.21 -0.47 -1.32
N ILE A 51 -0.25 -1.60 -2.03
CA ILE A 51 0.28 -2.89 -1.57
C ILE A 51 1.31 -3.36 -2.60
N PHE A 52 2.51 -3.67 -2.16
CA PHE A 52 3.61 -4.19 -2.98
C PHE A 52 4.54 -5.06 -2.13
N GLN A 53 5.39 -5.88 -2.77
CA GLN A 53 6.28 -6.83 -2.10
C GLN A 53 7.49 -6.12 -1.46
N GLU A 54 7.92 -6.53 -0.27
CA GLU A 54 9.01 -5.91 0.51
C GLU A 54 10.39 -5.99 -0.19
N ASP A 55 10.59 -6.97 -1.07
CA ASP A 55 11.82 -7.11 -1.87
C ASP A 55 12.10 -5.89 -2.77
N GLU A 56 11.10 -5.01 -2.94
CA GLU A 56 11.28 -3.71 -3.55
C GLU A 56 11.68 -2.66 -2.49
N VAL A 57 12.90 -2.11 -2.61
CA VAL A 57 13.38 -1.04 -1.73
C VAL A 57 12.41 0.14 -1.78
N LEU A 58 11.72 0.36 -0.66
CA LEU A 58 10.84 1.49 -0.44
C LEU A 58 11.62 2.79 -0.58
N THR A 59 11.52 3.41 -1.75
CA THR A 59 12.18 4.67 -2.06
C THR A 59 11.16 5.79 -1.99
N LEU A 60 11.46 6.86 -1.25
CA LEU A 60 10.63 8.05 -1.18
C LEU A 60 11.25 9.18 -2.01
N ASP A 61 10.40 9.97 -2.67
CA ASP A 61 10.82 11.20 -3.35
C ASP A 61 10.99 12.38 -2.37
N GLU A 62 11.40 13.55 -2.89
CA GLU A 62 11.59 14.77 -2.11
C GLU A 62 10.32 15.26 -1.38
N ASN A 63 9.14 14.75 -1.75
CA ASN A 63 7.85 15.07 -1.14
C ASN A 63 7.36 13.95 -0.21
N ASN A 64 8.23 13.01 0.19
CA ASN A 64 7.87 11.80 0.93
C ASN A 64 6.77 10.99 0.24
N ARG A 65 6.80 10.89 -1.09
CA ARG A 65 5.92 10.01 -1.87
C ARG A 65 6.66 8.74 -2.26
N VAL A 66 5.97 7.61 -2.21
CA VAL A 66 6.54 6.33 -2.66
C VAL A 66 6.82 6.40 -4.16
N VAL A 67 8.08 6.15 -4.50
CA VAL A 67 8.55 5.93 -5.87
C VAL A 67 8.41 4.44 -6.15
N PHE A 68 7.36 4.08 -6.89
CA PHE A 68 7.17 2.70 -7.31
C PHE A 68 8.27 2.33 -8.32
N PRO A 69 9.02 1.23 -8.10
CA PRO A 69 9.91 0.72 -9.12
C PRO A 69 9.10 0.30 -10.34
N SER A 70 9.68 0.50 -11.52
CA SER A 70 9.02 0.34 -12.82
C SER A 70 8.55 -1.10 -13.14
N GLY A 71 8.79 -2.08 -12.25
CA GLY A 71 8.48 -3.50 -12.45
C GLY A 71 7.46 -4.11 -11.48
N GLY A 72 7.05 -3.42 -10.42
CA GLY A 72 6.26 -4.02 -9.33
C GLY A 72 4.75 -4.02 -9.59
N MET A 73 4.11 -5.19 -9.44
CA MET A 73 2.65 -5.28 -9.35
C MET A 73 2.20 -4.58 -8.06
N ALA A 74 1.54 -3.43 -8.20
CA ALA A 74 0.96 -2.72 -7.07
C ALA A 74 -0.57 -2.72 -7.18
N ILE A 75 -1.26 -3.07 -6.10
CA ILE A 75 -2.71 -2.86 -6.00
C ILE A 75 -2.95 -1.48 -5.41
N ILE A 76 -3.75 -0.68 -6.12
CA ILE A 76 -4.07 0.69 -5.75
C ILE A 76 -5.54 0.74 -5.33
N HIS A 77 -5.76 1.02 -4.05
CA HIS A 77 -7.08 1.43 -3.56
C HIS A 77 -7.12 2.95 -3.54
N LYS A 78 -7.87 3.57 -4.45
CA LYS A 78 -8.05 5.03 -4.52
C LYS A 78 -9.53 5.37 -4.38
N LEU A 79 -9.85 6.35 -3.53
CA LEU A 79 -11.17 6.97 -3.53
C LEU A 79 -11.18 8.11 -4.57
N ALA A 80 -11.99 7.95 -5.63
CA ALA A 80 -12.15 8.92 -6.72
C ALA A 80 -12.94 10.18 -6.32
#